data_AF-K7ESF5-F1
#
_entry.id   AF-K7ESF5-F1
#
_cell.length_a   1.000
_cell.length_b   1.000
_cell.length_c   1.000
_cell.angle_alpha   90.00
_cell.angle_beta   90.00
_cell.angle_gamma   90.00
#
_symmetry.space_group_name_H-M   'P 1'
#
loop_
_entity.id
_entity.type
_entity.pdbx_description
1 polymer ?
#
loop_
_entity_poly.entity_id
_entity_poly.type
_entity_poly.pdbx_seq_one_letter_code
_entity_poly.pdbx_strand_id
1 'polypeptide(L)'
;MEDERKNGAYGTPQKYDPTFKGPIYNRNKPYLFYFNIVKCASPLVLLEFQCPTPQICVEKCPDRYLTYLNARSSRDFEYYKQFCVPGFKNNKGVAEVLQDGDCPAVLIPSKPLARRCFPAIHAYKGVLMVGNETTYEDGHGSRKNITDLVEGAKKANGVLEARQLAMRIF
;
A
#
# COMPACT_ATOMS: atom_id res chain seq x y z
N MET A 1 -22.73 13.78 10.61
CA MET A 1 -21.94 12.54 10.50
C MET A 1 -20.53 12.78 9.96
N GLU A 2 -20.33 13.70 9.01
CA GLU A 2 -18.98 14.07 8.51
C GLU A 2 -18.12 14.82 9.54
N ASP A 3 -18.75 15.58 10.43
CA ASP A 3 -18.07 16.46 11.40
C ASP A 3 -17.36 15.69 12.53
N GLU A 4 -17.97 14.62 13.04
CA GLU A 4 -17.32 13.72 14.02
C GLU A 4 -16.15 12.93 13.42
N ARG A 5 -16.27 12.53 12.14
CA ARG A 5 -15.18 11.83 11.43
C ARG A 5 -13.97 12.75 11.21
N LYS A 6 -14.22 14.06 11.00
CA LYS A 6 -13.17 15.09 10.94
C LYS A 6 -12.52 15.31 12.31
N ASN A 7 -13.29 15.45 13.39
CA ASN A 7 -12.73 15.61 14.74
C ASN A 7 -11.86 14.43 15.18
N GLY A 8 -12.25 13.19 14.87
CA GLY A 8 -11.42 12.01 15.15
C GLY A 8 -10.12 11.96 14.35
N ALA A 9 -10.13 12.45 13.11
CA ALA A 9 -8.96 12.45 12.23
C ALA A 9 -7.94 13.55 12.59
N TYR A 10 -8.41 14.73 12.98
CA TYR A 10 -7.57 15.89 13.25
C TYR A 10 -7.31 16.13 14.75
N GLY A 11 -7.88 15.31 15.63
CA GLY A 11 -7.71 15.42 17.09
C GLY A 11 -8.17 16.76 17.64
N THR A 12 -7.81 17.06 18.90
CA THR A 12 -8.10 18.37 19.49
C THR A 12 -7.20 19.46 18.87
N PRO A 13 -7.75 20.63 18.49
CA PRO A 13 -6.96 21.74 17.97
C PRO A 13 -5.85 22.18 18.96
N GLN A 14 -4.61 22.20 18.49
CA GLN A 14 -3.44 22.72 19.21
C GLN A 14 -3.05 24.09 18.65
N LYS A 15 -2.54 24.99 19.50
CA LYS A 15 -2.28 26.39 19.12
C LYS A 15 -1.20 26.54 18.04
N TYR A 16 -0.19 25.65 18.03
CA TYR A 16 0.85 25.56 17.00
C TYR A 16 1.61 24.23 17.13
N ASP A 17 1.78 23.49 16.04
CA ASP A 17 2.59 22.27 15.97
C ASP A 17 3.48 22.33 14.71
N PRO A 18 4.77 22.70 14.84
CA PRO A 18 5.67 22.86 13.69
C PRO A 18 5.97 21.54 12.97
N THR A 19 5.57 20.41 13.54
CA THR A 19 5.79 19.07 12.98
C THR A 19 4.54 18.48 12.33
N PHE A 20 3.41 19.20 12.33
CA PHE A 20 2.16 18.75 11.71
C PHE A 20 2.28 18.78 10.18
N LYS A 21 2.27 17.59 9.57
CA LYS A 21 2.35 17.42 8.10
C LYS A 21 1.11 16.74 7.49
N GLY A 22 0.01 16.65 8.24
CA GLY A 22 -1.20 15.95 7.82
C GLY A 22 -2.02 15.42 9.01
N PRO A 23 -3.08 14.63 8.77
CA PRO A 23 -4.01 14.21 9.82
C PRO A 23 -3.32 13.56 11.03
N ILE A 24 -3.77 13.88 12.25
CA ILE A 24 -3.11 13.45 13.50
C ILE A 24 -3.05 11.91 13.59
N TYR A 25 -4.08 11.20 13.12
CA TYR A 25 -4.09 9.73 13.10
C TYR A 25 -2.99 9.09 12.24
N ASN A 26 -2.38 9.85 11.32
CA ASN A 26 -1.29 9.40 10.45
C ASN A 26 0.09 9.88 10.91
N ARG A 27 0.19 10.62 12.02
CA ARG A 27 1.45 11.21 12.49
C ARG A 27 2.56 10.17 12.69
N ASN A 28 2.19 8.97 13.14
CA ASN A 28 3.12 7.84 13.34
C ASN A 28 3.14 6.86 12.17
N LYS A 29 2.52 7.19 11.04
CA LYS A 29 2.38 6.31 9.86
C LYS A 29 3.09 6.95 8.65
N PRO A 30 4.43 6.91 8.61
CA PRO A 30 5.19 7.68 7.64
C PRO A 30 5.22 7.09 6.23
N TYR A 31 4.72 5.87 6.02
CA TYR A 31 4.82 5.18 4.75
C TYR A 31 3.46 5.09 4.07
N LEU A 32 3.40 5.50 2.80
CA LEU A 32 2.22 5.28 1.97
C LEU A 32 2.25 3.86 1.40
N PHE A 33 1.21 3.11 1.65
CA PHE A 33 1.00 1.75 1.17
C PHE A 33 -0.12 1.72 0.11
N TYR A 34 0.13 1.00 -0.97
CA TYR A 34 -0.81 0.78 -2.06
C TYR A 34 -1.39 -0.61 -1.97
N PHE A 35 -2.71 -0.73 -2.10
CA PHE A 35 -3.36 -2.04 -2.05
C PHE A 35 -2.95 -2.93 -3.22
N ASN A 36 -2.64 -2.32 -4.37
CA ASN A 36 -2.04 -3.00 -5.50
C ASN A 36 -1.06 -2.07 -6.24
N ILE A 37 0.23 -2.20 -5.94
CA ILE A 37 1.28 -1.39 -6.58
C ILE A 37 1.42 -1.67 -8.08
N VAL A 38 1.00 -2.83 -8.59
CA VAL A 38 1.06 -3.15 -10.02
C VAL A 38 0.06 -2.31 -10.81
N LYS A 39 -1.09 -1.95 -10.20
CA LYS A 39 -2.04 -1.00 -10.82
C LYS A 39 -1.47 0.42 -10.96
N CYS A 40 -0.45 0.78 -10.19
CA CYS A 40 0.27 2.05 -10.33
C CYS A 40 1.19 2.11 -11.56
N ALA A 41 1.45 0.98 -12.22
CA ALA A 41 2.39 0.90 -13.32
C ALA A 41 1.79 1.17 -14.70
N SER A 42 0.49 1.46 -14.77
CA SER A 42 -0.16 1.67 -16.06
C SER A 42 0.27 3.03 -16.64
N PRO A 43 0.39 3.14 -17.98
CA PRO A 43 0.68 4.42 -18.63
C PRO A 43 -0.37 5.50 -18.36
N LEU A 44 -1.57 5.14 -17.88
CA LEU A 44 -2.60 6.10 -17.51
C LEU A 44 -2.26 6.83 -16.20
N VAL A 45 -1.53 6.19 -15.29
CA VAL A 45 -1.07 6.81 -14.03
C VAL A 45 -0.05 7.93 -14.29
N LEU A 46 0.71 7.83 -15.39
CA LEU A 46 1.59 8.92 -15.87
C LEU A 46 0.81 10.17 -16.27
N LEU A 47 -0.41 10.02 -16.79
CA LEU A 47 -1.23 11.12 -17.30
C LEU A 47 -2.10 11.75 -16.21
N GLU A 48 -2.70 10.92 -15.34
CA GLU A 48 -3.63 11.34 -14.28
C GLU A 48 -2.92 11.69 -12.95
N PHE A 49 -1.63 11.36 -12.84
CA PHE A 49 -0.78 11.50 -11.64
C PHE A 49 -1.31 10.81 -10.37
N GLN A 50 -2.30 9.92 -10.50
CA GLN A 50 -2.98 9.21 -9.41
C GLN A 50 -3.07 7.71 -9.73
N CYS A 51 -2.69 6.86 -8.76
CA CYS A 51 -2.87 5.42 -8.92
C CYS A 51 -4.34 5.04 -8.71
N PRO A 52 -4.94 4.20 -9.56
CA PRO A 52 -6.32 3.72 -9.41
C PRO A 52 -6.40 2.57 -8.40
N THR A 53 -5.80 2.75 -7.22
CA THR A 53 -5.83 1.78 -6.12
C THR A 53 -5.96 2.52 -4.79
N PRO A 54 -6.75 2.00 -3.82
CA PRO A 54 -6.78 2.56 -2.49
C PRO A 54 -5.37 2.66 -1.89
N GLN A 55 -5.15 3.77 -1.18
CA GLN A 55 -3.88 4.07 -0.53
C GLN A 55 -4.13 4.43 0.93
N ILE A 56 -3.27 3.91 1.81
CA ILE A 56 -3.33 4.18 3.24
C ILE A 56 -1.93 4.51 3.77
N CYS A 57 -1.87 5.22 4.89
CA CYS A 57 -0.63 5.40 5.61
C CYS A 57 -0.44 4.24 6.61
N VAL A 58 0.76 3.68 6.65
CA VAL A 58 1.17 2.61 7.57
C VAL A 58 2.43 2.99 8.34
N GLU A 59 2.56 2.44 9.54
CA GLU A 59 3.75 2.64 10.38
C GLU A 59 4.95 1.85 9.85
N LYS A 60 4.71 0.61 9.40
CA LYS A 60 5.70 -0.29 8.83
C LYS A 60 5.17 -0.89 7.54
N CYS A 61 6.06 -1.07 6.57
CA CYS A 61 5.72 -1.81 5.36
C CYS A 61 5.55 -3.31 5.68
N PRO A 62 4.73 -4.03 4.91
CA PRO A 62 4.52 -5.45 5.15
C PRO A 62 5.83 -6.23 5.00
N ASP A 63 6.13 -7.12 5.94
CA ASP A 63 7.38 -7.89 6.00
C ASP A 63 7.26 -9.31 5.42
N ARG A 64 6.02 -9.79 5.24
CA ARG A 64 5.70 -11.15 4.83
C ARG A 64 4.56 -11.20 3.82
N TYR A 65 4.49 -12.32 3.13
CA TYR A 65 3.50 -12.57 2.12
C TYR A 65 2.22 -13.16 2.74
N LEU A 66 1.06 -12.55 2.47
CA LEU A 66 -0.25 -13.02 2.97
C LEU A 66 -1.36 -12.66 1.98
N THR A 67 -2.27 -13.60 1.71
CA THR A 67 -3.53 -13.28 1.01
C THR A 67 -4.62 -12.98 2.04
N TYR A 68 -5.60 -12.16 1.66
CA TYR A 68 -6.73 -11.85 2.54
C TYR A 68 -7.50 -13.12 2.96
N LEU A 69 -7.70 -14.04 2.02
CA LEU A 69 -8.35 -15.33 2.26
C LEU A 69 -7.66 -16.14 3.35
N ASN A 70 -6.33 -16.26 3.27
CA ASN A 70 -5.55 -17.03 4.23
C ASN A 70 -5.47 -16.31 5.58
N ALA A 71 -5.29 -14.99 5.57
CA ALA A 71 -5.16 -14.20 6.79
C ALA A 71 -6.48 -14.12 7.58
N ARG A 72 -7.63 -14.03 6.91
CA ARG A 72 -8.95 -13.88 7.55
C ARG A 72 -9.29 -15.03 8.51
N SER A 73 -8.83 -16.23 8.18
CA SER A 73 -9.08 -17.45 8.96
C SER A 73 -7.90 -17.86 9.84
N SER A 74 -6.79 -17.11 9.81
CA SER A 74 -5.57 -17.41 10.57
C SER A 74 -5.35 -16.41 11.71
N ARG A 75 -4.33 -16.69 12.53
CA ARG A 75 -3.86 -15.77 13.58
C ARG A 75 -3.19 -14.51 13.00
N ASP A 76 -2.85 -14.51 11.71
CA ASP A 76 -2.24 -13.39 11.03
C ASP A 76 -3.24 -12.26 10.72
N PHE A 77 -4.54 -12.47 10.99
CA PHE A 77 -5.56 -11.45 10.71
C PHE A 77 -5.30 -10.13 11.45
N GLU A 78 -4.80 -10.18 12.70
CA GLU A 78 -4.45 -8.97 13.45
C GLU A 78 -3.32 -8.18 12.80
N TYR A 79 -2.34 -8.88 12.24
CA TYR A 79 -1.29 -8.25 11.44
C TYR A 79 -1.85 -7.70 10.13
N TYR A 80 -2.67 -8.49 9.43
CA TYR A 80 -3.25 -8.12 8.14
C TYR A 80 -4.13 -6.86 8.21
N LYS A 81 -4.96 -6.76 9.26
CA LYS A 81 -5.87 -5.63 9.48
C LYS A 81 -5.17 -4.27 9.54
N GLN A 82 -3.89 -4.23 9.89
CA GLN A 82 -3.11 -2.98 9.91
C GLN A 82 -2.96 -2.35 8.52
N PHE A 83 -3.17 -3.15 7.46
CA PHE A 83 -3.08 -2.74 6.06
C PHE A 83 -4.45 -2.53 5.40
N CYS A 84 -5.54 -2.64 6.16
CA CYS A 84 -6.89 -2.30 5.70
C CYS A 84 -7.21 -0.81 5.97
N VAL A 85 -8.32 -0.32 5.41
CA VAL A 85 -8.78 1.06 5.64
C VAL A 85 -9.05 1.31 7.14
N PRO A 86 -8.84 2.55 7.64
CA PRO A 86 -9.11 2.88 9.03
C PRO A 86 -10.57 2.59 9.43
N GLY A 87 -10.75 1.82 10.50
CA GLY A 87 -12.07 1.47 11.03
C GLY A 87 -12.72 0.23 10.38
N PHE A 88 -11.99 -0.51 9.55
CA PHE A 88 -12.45 -1.77 8.97
C PHE A 88 -12.93 -2.77 10.04
N LYS A 89 -14.07 -3.42 9.78
CA LYS A 89 -14.66 -4.47 10.62
C LYS A 89 -14.86 -5.75 9.80
N ASN A 90 -14.68 -6.90 10.42
CA ASN A 90 -14.77 -8.21 9.73
C ASN A 90 -16.21 -8.74 9.63
N ASN A 91 -17.16 -7.89 9.25
CA ASN A 91 -18.59 -8.22 9.13
C ASN A 91 -19.04 -8.43 7.68
N LYS A 92 -18.29 -7.94 6.70
CA LYS A 92 -18.57 -8.07 5.26
C LYS A 92 -18.09 -9.40 4.69
N GLY A 93 -18.71 -9.84 3.60
CA GLY A 93 -18.26 -11.01 2.84
C GLY A 93 -16.89 -10.77 2.18
N VAL A 94 -16.15 -11.84 1.85
CA VAL A 94 -14.81 -11.69 1.25
C VAL A 94 -14.84 -10.89 -0.06
N ALA A 95 -15.79 -11.21 -0.95
CA ALA A 95 -15.92 -10.53 -2.24
C ALA A 95 -16.21 -9.03 -2.06
N GLU A 96 -17.08 -8.69 -1.11
CA GLU A 96 -17.46 -7.30 -0.81
C GLU A 96 -16.26 -6.50 -0.27
N VAL A 97 -15.47 -7.06 0.65
CA VAL A 97 -14.26 -6.41 1.19
C VAL A 97 -13.25 -6.07 0.09
N LEU A 98 -13.06 -6.97 -0.88
CA LEU A 98 -12.11 -6.78 -1.98
C LEU A 98 -12.65 -5.82 -3.06
N GLN A 99 -13.96 -5.83 -3.32
CA GLN A 99 -14.59 -4.92 -4.28
C GLN A 99 -14.64 -3.49 -3.77
N ASP A 100 -14.99 -3.30 -2.50
CA ASP A 100 -15.04 -1.98 -1.86
C ASP A 100 -13.64 -1.39 -1.63
N GLY A 101 -12.58 -2.20 -1.75
CA GLY A 101 -11.23 -1.77 -1.47
C GLY A 101 -11.03 -1.48 0.02
N ASP A 102 -11.70 -2.22 0.89
CA ASP A 102 -11.58 -2.12 2.35
C ASP A 102 -10.26 -2.72 2.84
N CYS A 103 -9.81 -3.80 2.20
CA CYS A 103 -8.51 -4.42 2.44
C CYS A 103 -7.82 -4.75 1.10
N PRO A 104 -6.47 -4.83 1.09
CA PRO A 104 -5.76 -5.38 -0.06
C PRO A 104 -6.17 -6.84 -0.29
N ALA A 105 -5.96 -7.36 -1.50
CA ALA A 105 -6.17 -8.78 -1.77
C ALA A 105 -4.96 -9.61 -1.31
N VAL A 106 -3.76 -9.04 -1.42
CA VAL A 106 -2.49 -9.65 -1.06
C VAL A 106 -1.55 -8.61 -0.45
N LEU A 107 -0.83 -9.02 0.59
CA LEU A 107 0.32 -8.32 1.13
C LEU A 107 1.57 -8.92 0.52
N ILE A 108 2.37 -8.06 -0.10
CA ILE A 108 3.64 -8.42 -0.71
C ILE A 108 4.76 -7.86 0.18
N PRO A 109 5.76 -8.67 0.60
CA PRO A 109 6.90 -8.20 1.36
C PRO A 109 7.51 -6.97 0.71
N SER A 110 7.66 -5.89 1.47
CA SER A 110 8.00 -4.56 0.97
C SER A 110 9.00 -3.85 1.87
N LYS A 111 9.80 -2.96 1.30
CA LYS A 111 10.71 -2.07 2.01
C LYS A 111 10.32 -0.61 1.79
N PRO A 112 10.55 0.26 2.79
CA PRO A 112 10.40 1.69 2.60
C PRO A 112 11.34 2.24 1.53
N LEU A 113 10.80 2.99 0.57
CA LEU A 113 11.53 3.77 -0.41
C LEU A 113 10.75 5.07 -0.66
N ALA A 114 11.40 6.23 -0.52
CA ALA A 114 10.78 7.54 -0.72
C ALA A 114 9.43 7.74 0.03
N ARG A 115 9.36 7.30 1.30
CA ARG A 115 8.13 7.32 2.14
C ARG A 115 6.98 6.48 1.58
N ARG A 116 7.26 5.49 0.74
CA ARG A 116 6.28 4.55 0.18
C ARG A 116 6.74 3.12 0.41
N CYS A 117 5.82 2.19 0.49
CA CYS A 117 6.13 0.77 0.54
C CYS A 117 6.31 0.22 -0.87
N PHE A 118 7.51 -0.23 -1.19
CA PHE A 118 7.84 -0.86 -2.46
C PHE A 118 8.21 -2.34 -2.24
N PRO A 119 7.76 -3.26 -3.12
CA PRO A 119 8.10 -4.68 -3.01
C PRO A 119 9.60 -4.90 -2.79
N ALA A 120 9.95 -5.78 -1.86
CA ALA A 120 11.30 -6.12 -1.45
C ALA A 120 11.99 -7.02 -2.49
N ILE A 121 12.14 -6.48 -3.69
CA ILE A 121 12.68 -7.17 -4.84
C ILE A 121 14.18 -7.33 -4.67
N HIS A 122 14.68 -8.52 -4.92
CA HIS A 122 16.12 -8.78 -5.04
C HIS A 122 16.37 -9.73 -6.21
N ALA A 123 17.56 -9.65 -6.78
CA ALA A 123 17.98 -10.53 -7.85
C ALA A 123 18.90 -11.62 -7.29
N TYR A 124 18.61 -12.88 -7.59
CA TYR A 124 19.49 -14.00 -7.28
C TYR A 124 19.83 -14.72 -8.57
N LYS A 125 21.14 -14.78 -8.90
CA LYS A 125 21.64 -15.37 -10.14
C LYS A 125 20.92 -14.87 -11.41
N GLY A 126 20.58 -13.58 -11.45
CA GLY A 126 19.89 -12.95 -12.58
C GLY A 126 18.36 -13.13 -12.59
N VAL A 127 17.79 -13.90 -11.67
CA VAL A 127 16.33 -14.08 -11.52
C VAL A 127 15.79 -13.12 -10.45
N LEU A 128 14.72 -12.41 -10.76
CA LEU A 128 14.05 -11.48 -9.84
C LEU A 128 13.13 -12.23 -8.88
N MET A 129 13.24 -11.94 -7.59
CA MET A 129 12.49 -12.61 -6.52
C MET A 129 11.98 -11.61 -5.50
N VAL A 130 10.90 -11.98 -4.82
CA VAL A 130 10.37 -11.30 -3.62
C VAL A 130 10.24 -12.37 -2.55
N GLY A 131 10.99 -12.23 -1.46
CA GLY A 131 11.26 -13.38 -0.59
C GLY A 131 11.94 -14.51 -1.37
N ASN A 132 11.54 -15.75 -1.15
CA ASN A 132 12.16 -16.91 -1.82
C ASN A 132 11.35 -17.41 -3.04
N GLU A 133 10.35 -16.64 -3.48
CA GLU A 133 9.51 -17.03 -4.62
C GLU A 133 9.87 -16.24 -5.88
N THR A 134 9.59 -16.81 -7.05
CA THR A 134 9.67 -16.19 -8.38
C THR A 134 8.29 -15.86 -8.98
N THR A 135 7.23 -16.33 -8.32
CA THR A 135 5.83 -16.07 -8.65
C THR A 135 5.10 -15.57 -7.42
N TYR A 136 3.98 -14.87 -7.60
CA TYR A 136 3.13 -14.43 -6.50
C TYR A 136 1.65 -14.64 -6.86
N GLU A 137 0.80 -14.85 -5.87
CA GLU A 137 -0.66 -14.90 -6.06
C GLU A 137 -1.20 -13.47 -6.03
N ASP A 138 -2.01 -13.09 -7.02
CA ASP A 138 -2.58 -11.75 -7.11
C ASP A 138 -3.74 -11.47 -6.15
N GLY A 139 -4.10 -12.47 -5.33
CA GLY A 139 -5.21 -12.43 -4.39
C GLY A 139 -6.57 -12.71 -5.04
N HIS A 140 -6.61 -13.05 -6.33
CA HIS A 140 -7.80 -13.49 -7.07
C HIS A 140 -7.67 -14.96 -7.53
N GLY A 141 -6.81 -15.74 -6.85
CA GLY A 141 -6.54 -17.15 -7.16
C GLY A 141 -5.65 -17.37 -8.38
N SER A 142 -5.08 -16.32 -8.98
CA SER A 142 -4.14 -16.44 -10.09
C SER A 142 -2.71 -16.19 -9.64
N ARG A 143 -1.78 -17.04 -10.07
CA ARG A 143 -0.34 -16.81 -9.88
C ARG A 143 0.23 -16.03 -11.07
N LYS A 144 1.03 -15.01 -10.79
CA LYS A 144 1.72 -14.15 -11.76
C LYS A 144 3.23 -14.23 -11.53
N ASN A 145 4.01 -13.91 -12.56
CA ASN A 145 5.46 -13.86 -12.42
C ASN A 145 5.88 -12.60 -11.68
N ILE A 146 6.90 -12.70 -10.84
CA ILE A 146 7.43 -11.53 -10.14
C ILE A 146 8.00 -10.51 -11.12
N THR A 147 8.41 -10.91 -12.31
CA THR A 147 8.81 -9.99 -13.38
C THR A 147 7.74 -8.93 -13.67
N ASP A 148 6.46 -9.31 -13.71
CA ASP A 148 5.34 -8.38 -13.96
C ASP A 148 5.22 -7.36 -12.83
N LEU A 149 5.40 -7.83 -11.59
CA LEU A 149 5.43 -7.00 -10.38
C LEU A 149 6.64 -6.06 -10.38
N VAL A 150 7.82 -6.52 -10.79
CA VAL A 150 9.05 -5.70 -10.84
C VAL A 150 8.96 -4.65 -11.92
N GLU A 151 8.52 -5.01 -13.12
CA GLU A 151 8.32 -4.06 -14.20
C GLU A 151 7.33 -2.98 -13.77
N GLY A 152 6.25 -3.41 -13.10
CA GLY A 152 5.26 -2.51 -12.59
C GLY A 152 5.81 -1.54 -11.53
N ALA A 153 6.49 -2.08 -10.53
CA ALA A 153 7.09 -1.30 -9.45
C ALA A 153 8.20 -0.36 -9.95
N LYS A 154 9.05 -0.78 -10.90
CA LYS A 154 10.11 0.05 -11.48
C LYS A 154 9.54 1.22 -12.27
N LYS A 155 8.53 0.98 -13.11
CA LYS A 155 7.83 2.05 -13.84
C LYS A 155 7.23 3.05 -12.86
N ALA A 156 6.50 2.58 -11.85
CA ALA A 156 5.94 3.44 -10.81
C ALA A 156 7.03 4.26 -10.07
N ASN A 157 8.17 3.65 -9.75
CA ASN A 157 9.27 4.34 -9.08
C ASN A 157 9.91 5.45 -9.94
N GLY A 158 10.19 5.17 -11.22
CA GLY A 158 10.77 6.17 -12.12
C GLY A 158 9.89 7.41 -12.26
N VAL A 159 8.57 7.22 -12.31
CA VAL A 159 7.59 8.32 -12.34
C VAL A 159 7.60 9.13 -11.05
N LEU A 160 7.67 8.44 -9.91
CA LEU A 160 7.68 9.08 -8.60
C LEU A 160 8.95 9.92 -8.37
N GLU A 161 10.12 9.41 -8.79
CA GLU A 161 11.39 10.15 -8.78
C GLU A 161 11.34 11.40 -9.66
N ALA A 162 10.88 11.26 -10.91
CA ALA A 162 10.77 12.39 -11.84
C ALA A 162 9.84 13.50 -11.29
N ARG A 163 8.72 13.11 -10.66
CA ARG A 163 7.80 14.07 -10.01
C ARG A 163 8.44 14.77 -8.82
N GLN A 164 9.19 14.07 -7.98
CA GLN A 164 9.89 14.69 -6.83
C GLN A 164 10.95 15.69 -7.30
N LEU A 165 11.67 15.37 -8.36
CA LEU A 165 12.60 16.29 -9.01
C LEU A 165 11.88 17.53 -9.55
N ALA A 166 10.76 17.35 -10.26
CA ALA A 166 9.97 18.46 -10.77
C ALA A 166 9.46 19.39 -9.66
N MET A 167 8.90 18.85 -8.57
CA MET A 167 8.42 19.64 -7.41
C MET A 167 9.54 20.32 -6.59
N ARG A 168 10.81 19.97 -6.84
CA ARG A 168 11.97 20.66 -6.23
C ARG A 168 12.53 21.77 -7.11
N ILE A 169 12.30 21.68 -8.43
CA ILE A 169 12.82 22.62 -9.43
C ILE A 169 11.81 23.74 -9.69
N PHE A 170 10.51 23.43 -9.68
CA PHE A 170 9.39 24.34 -9.84
C PHE A 170 8.60 24.45 -8.54
#